data_AF-A0A1M6B509-F1
#
_entry.id   AF-A0A1M6B509-F1
#
_cell.length_a   1.000
_cell.length_b   1.000
_cell.length_c   1.000
_cell.angle_alpha   90.00
_cell.angle_beta   90.00
_cell.angle_gamma   90.00
#
_symmetry.space_group_name_H-M   'P 1'
#
loop_
_entity.id
_entity.type
_entity.pdbx_description
1 polymer ?
#
loop_
_entity_poly.entity_id
_entity_poly.type
_entity_poly.pdbx_seq_one_letter_code
_entity_poly.pdbx_strand_id
1 'polypeptide(L)'
;MMMIDCKECAYFNDKTKRGLCLTCIGGSNFMPIKTTPAPDNINPSHYRQGKVECIDALESATVGKVGIRAVCVANVIKYLWRYEDKNGLEDIKKAKWYLDKLIETEETNNAE
;
A
#
# COMPACT_ATOMS: atom_id res chain seq x y z
N MET A 1 -38.58 17.11 15.26
CA MET A 1 -38.37 15.92 14.40
C MET A 1 -36.93 15.44 14.61
N MET A 2 -36.70 14.55 15.57
CA MET A 2 -35.35 14.01 15.84
C MET A 2 -35.03 12.95 14.78
N MET A 3 -34.01 13.21 13.97
CA MET A 3 -33.35 12.17 13.18
C MET A 3 -32.70 11.19 14.16
N ILE A 4 -33.23 9.97 14.24
CA ILE A 4 -32.59 8.89 14.98
C ILE A 4 -31.44 8.40 14.11
N ASP A 5 -30.22 8.70 14.53
CA ASP A 5 -29.00 8.27 13.87
C ASP A 5 -28.90 6.73 14.00
N CYS A 6 -28.92 6.01 12.88
CA CYS A 6 -29.00 4.53 12.84
C CYS A 6 -27.81 3.82 13.50
N LYS A 7 -26.79 4.57 13.94
CA LYS A 7 -25.59 4.08 14.62
C LYS A 7 -25.87 3.53 16.02
N GLU A 8 -26.99 3.91 16.65
CA GLU A 8 -27.38 3.38 17.96
C GLU A 8 -28.49 2.32 17.90
N CYS A 9 -28.79 1.79 16.71
CA CYS A 9 -29.81 0.76 16.55
C CYS A 9 -29.32 -0.59 17.11
N ALA A 10 -30.05 -1.15 18.08
CA ALA A 10 -29.75 -2.42 18.74
C ALA A 10 -29.68 -3.65 17.79
N TYR A 11 -30.19 -3.54 16.55
CA TYR A 11 -30.16 -4.59 15.53
C TYR A 11 -29.10 -4.37 14.44
N PHE A 12 -28.30 -3.30 14.54
CA PHE A 12 -27.22 -3.03 13.59
C PHE A 12 -26.04 -3.98 13.84
N ASN A 13 -25.82 -4.93 12.92
CA ASN A 13 -24.72 -5.90 13.01
C ASN A 13 -23.54 -5.49 12.11
N ASP A 14 -22.55 -4.82 12.70
CA ASP A 14 -21.33 -4.35 12.04
C ASP A 14 -20.43 -5.50 11.52
N LYS A 15 -20.55 -6.71 12.10
CA LYS A 15 -19.67 -7.85 11.76
C LYS A 15 -20.03 -8.55 10.45
N THR A 16 -21.26 -8.38 9.93
CA THR A 16 -21.72 -9.05 8.71
C THR A 16 -21.82 -8.13 7.49
N LYS A 17 -21.57 -6.83 7.65
CA LYS A 17 -21.76 -5.80 6.60
C LYS A 17 -23.14 -5.87 5.91
N ARG A 18 -24.18 -6.30 6.63
CA ARG A 18 -25.58 -6.28 6.18
C ARG A 18 -26.41 -5.51 7.21
N GLY A 19 -26.83 -4.30 6.86
CA GLY A 19 -27.73 -3.51 7.71
C GLY A 19 -29.16 -4.04 7.58
N LEU A 20 -29.68 -4.67 8.63
CA LEU A 20 -31.12 -4.91 8.78
C LEU A 20 -31.65 -3.91 9.82
N CYS A 21 -32.08 -2.75 9.34
CA CYS A 21 -33.00 -1.91 10.09
C CYS A 21 -34.39 -2.58 10.02
N LEU A 22 -34.78 -3.28 11.08
CA LEU A 22 -36.06 -3.99 11.19
C LEU A 22 -37.26 -3.06 11.50
N THR A 23 -37.07 -1.73 11.55
CA THR A 23 -38.10 -0.78 12.02
C THR A 23 -38.72 0.14 10.97
N CYS A 24 -38.34 0.08 9.69
CA CYS A 24 -39.24 0.54 8.62
C CYS A 24 -39.97 -0.69 8.04
N ILE A 25 -41.06 -1.09 8.69
CA ILE A 25 -41.98 -2.14 8.21
C ILE A 25 -42.48 -1.73 6.81
N GLY A 26 -41.86 -2.28 5.77
CA GLY A 26 -42.12 -1.89 4.38
C GLY A 26 -40.82 -1.75 3.58
N GLY A 27 -40.05 -2.82 3.51
CA GLY A 27 -38.81 -2.85 2.73
C GLY A 27 -39.10 -2.77 1.23
N SER A 28 -38.81 -1.62 0.62
CA SER A 28 -38.70 -1.52 -0.85
C SER A 28 -37.51 -0.68 -1.34
N ASN A 29 -36.73 -0.06 -0.46
CA ASN A 29 -35.56 0.73 -0.87
C ASN A 29 -34.28 0.17 -0.26
N PHE A 30 -33.69 -0.79 -0.98
CA PHE A 30 -32.30 -1.19 -0.81
C PHE A 30 -31.41 0.02 -1.17
N MET A 31 -30.81 0.66 -0.18
CA MET A 31 -29.72 1.59 -0.46
C MET A 31 -28.49 0.75 -0.81
N PRO A 32 -27.91 0.85 -2.02
CA PRO A 32 -26.70 0.10 -2.35
C PRO A 32 -25.57 0.63 -1.47
N ILE A 33 -25.13 -0.20 -0.52
CA ILE A 33 -23.90 0.07 0.23
C ILE A 33 -22.78 0.08 -0.80
N LYS A 34 -22.06 1.21 -0.92
CA LYS A 34 -20.84 1.30 -1.74
C LYS A 34 -19.86 0.24 -1.22
N THR A 35 -19.79 -0.91 -1.88
CA THR A 35 -18.76 -1.91 -1.62
C THR A 35 -17.45 -1.31 -2.10
N THR A 36 -16.61 -0.81 -1.19
CA THR A 36 -15.22 -0.56 -1.57
C THR A 36 -14.61 -1.91 -1.96
N PRO A 37 -14.02 -2.03 -3.16
CA PRO A 37 -13.39 -3.28 -3.58
C PRO A 37 -12.33 -3.66 -2.56
N ALA A 38 -12.20 -4.97 -2.30
CA ALA A 38 -11.19 -5.49 -1.40
C ALA A 38 -9.80 -4.96 -1.80
N PRO A 39 -8.90 -4.66 -0.84
CA PRO A 39 -7.57 -4.18 -1.17
C PRO A 39 -6.87 -5.21 -2.07
N ASP A 40 -6.48 -4.78 -3.26
CA ASP A 40 -5.65 -5.58 -4.15
C ASP A 40 -4.26 -5.69 -3.52
N ASN A 41 -3.96 -6.86 -2.96
CA ASN A 41 -2.69 -7.15 -2.32
C ASN A 41 -1.54 -7.32 -3.34
N ILE A 42 -1.86 -7.54 -4.62
CA ILE A 42 -0.89 -7.77 -5.70
C ILE A 42 -0.43 -6.42 -6.26
N ASN A 43 -1.35 -5.47 -6.45
CA ASN A 43 -1.01 -4.09 -6.82
C ASN A 43 -1.59 -3.06 -5.83
N PRO A 44 -0.91 -2.83 -4.69
CA PRO A 44 -1.35 -1.85 -3.71
C PRO A 44 -1.42 -0.44 -4.30
N SER A 45 -2.51 0.28 -4.02
CA SER A 45 -2.75 1.64 -4.54
C SER A 45 -1.65 2.66 -4.20
N HIS A 46 -0.88 2.46 -3.13
CA HIS A 46 0.23 3.34 -2.75
C HIS A 46 1.44 3.26 -3.71
N TYR A 47 1.53 2.22 -4.55
CA TYR A 47 2.52 2.18 -5.63
C TYR A 47 2.09 2.95 -6.89
N ARG A 48 0.87 3.50 -6.90
CA ARG A 48 0.25 4.21 -8.03
C ARG A 48 0.11 5.72 -7.81
N GLN A 49 0.77 6.28 -6.80
CA GLN A 49 0.70 7.71 -6.48
C GLN A 49 1.46 8.62 -7.47
N GLY A 50 1.83 8.12 -8.64
CA GLY A 50 2.62 8.85 -9.64
C GLY A 50 2.21 8.55 -11.08
N LYS A 51 2.97 9.09 -12.04
CA LYS A 51 2.76 8.88 -13.48
C LYS A 51 3.35 7.56 -14.00
N VAL A 52 4.09 6.84 -13.16
CA VAL A 52 4.87 5.64 -13.50
C VAL A 52 4.54 4.58 -12.47
N GLU A 53 4.25 3.35 -12.90
CA GLU A 53 4.04 2.23 -12.00
C GLU A 53 5.38 1.82 -11.38
N CYS A 54 5.35 1.40 -10.11
CA CYS A 54 6.57 1.06 -9.36
C CYS A 54 7.43 0.01 -10.09
N ILE A 55 6.82 -0.98 -10.73
CA ILE A 55 7.55 -2.02 -11.45
C ILE A 55 8.34 -1.47 -12.65
N ASP A 56 7.76 -0.54 -13.42
CA ASP A 56 8.40 0.06 -14.59
C ASP A 56 9.61 0.93 -14.20
N ALA A 57 9.48 1.65 -13.08
CA ALA A 57 10.56 2.44 -12.52
C ALA A 57 11.72 1.56 -12.02
N LEU A 58 11.41 0.44 -11.35
CA LEU A 58 12.41 -0.52 -10.88
C LEU A 58 13.10 -1.24 -12.04
N GLU A 59 12.35 -1.64 -13.07
CA GLU A 59 12.89 -2.21 -14.30
C GLU A 59 13.89 -1.22 -14.92
N SER A 60 13.46 0.02 -15.15
CA SER A 60 14.30 1.08 -15.71
C SER A 60 15.56 1.35 -14.88
N ALA A 61 15.45 1.34 -13.55
CA ALA A 61 16.57 1.58 -12.65
C ALA A 61 17.57 0.42 -12.59
N THR A 62 17.13 -0.80 -12.91
CA THR A 62 17.96 -2.01 -12.84
C THR A 62 18.52 -2.45 -14.19
N VAL A 63 18.15 -1.78 -15.28
CA VAL A 63 18.75 -2.02 -16.61
C VAL A 63 20.28 -2.01 -16.52
N GLY A 64 20.89 -3.06 -17.07
CA GLY A 64 22.35 -3.24 -17.12
C GLY A 64 23.01 -3.57 -15.79
N LYS A 65 22.26 -3.66 -14.68
CA LYS A 65 22.77 -4.07 -13.37
C LYS A 65 22.57 -5.57 -13.20
N VAL A 66 23.56 -6.23 -12.61
CA VAL A 66 23.55 -7.67 -12.37
C VAL A 66 23.76 -7.98 -10.90
N GLY A 67 23.24 -9.12 -10.46
CA GLY A 67 23.44 -9.65 -9.11
C GLY A 67 23.00 -8.69 -8.00
N ILE A 68 23.85 -8.55 -6.98
CA ILE A 68 23.54 -7.77 -5.77
C ILE A 68 23.32 -6.28 -6.06
N ARG A 69 23.95 -5.72 -7.11
CA ARG A 69 23.80 -4.31 -7.50
C ARG A 69 22.35 -3.99 -7.88
N ALA A 70 21.73 -4.85 -8.71
CA ALA A 70 20.34 -4.67 -9.10
C ALA A 70 19.40 -4.75 -7.89
N VAL A 71 19.64 -5.71 -7.00
CA VAL A 71 18.84 -5.91 -5.79
C VAL A 71 18.95 -4.71 -4.85
N CYS A 72 20.14 -4.19 -4.61
CA CYS A 72 20.34 -3.02 -3.74
C CYS A 72 19.65 -1.79 -4.33
N VAL A 73 19.86 -1.49 -5.61
CA VAL A 73 19.25 -0.33 -6.29
C VAL A 73 17.73 -0.41 -6.23
N ALA A 74 17.14 -1.56 -6.57
CA ALA A 74 15.69 -1.73 -6.53
C ALA A 74 15.12 -1.55 -5.11
N ASN A 75 15.80 -2.09 -4.10
CA ASN A 75 15.35 -1.96 -2.72
C ASN A 75 15.46 -0.53 -2.17
N VAL A 76 16.53 0.19 -2.49
CA VAL A 76 16.69 1.60 -2.12
C VAL A 76 15.51 2.41 -2.66
N ILE A 77 15.21 2.28 -3.95
CA ILE A 77 14.09 2.99 -4.59
C ILE A 77 12.75 2.57 -3.96
N LYS A 78 12.51 1.26 -3.81
CA LYS A 78 11.27 0.74 -3.22
C LYS A 78 11.00 1.29 -1.82
N TYR A 79 12.01 1.34 -0.96
CA TYR A 79 11.85 1.84 0.41
C TYR A 79 11.69 3.36 0.47
N LEU A 80 12.42 4.10 -0.36
CA LEU A 80 12.25 5.55 -0.48
C LEU A 80 10.94 5.95 -1.16
N TRP A 81 10.33 5.08 -1.95
CA TRP A 81 9.00 5.35 -2.51
C TRP A 81 7.92 5.23 -1.44
N ARG A 82 7.95 4.14 -0.65
CA ARG A 82 6.82 3.79 0.23
C ARG A 82 6.89 4.40 1.64
N TYR A 83 7.99 5.07 2.01
CA TYR A 83 8.20 5.41 3.42
C TYR A 83 7.12 6.37 3.95
N GLU A 84 6.67 7.34 3.15
CA GLU A 84 5.66 8.31 3.59
C GLU A 84 4.30 7.65 3.87
N ASP A 85 3.96 6.63 3.09
CA ASP A 85 2.65 5.96 3.16
C ASP A 85 2.61 4.73 4.09
N LYS A 86 3.77 4.16 4.46
CA LYS A 86 3.84 2.83 5.06
C LYS A 86 4.54 2.78 6.41
N ASN A 87 5.88 2.77 6.45
CA ASN A 87 6.62 2.57 7.70
C ASN A 87 7.53 3.76 8.10
N GLY A 88 7.50 4.88 7.39
CA GLY A 88 8.25 6.09 7.71
C GLY A 88 9.75 5.84 7.92
N LEU A 89 10.26 6.23 9.08
CA LEU A 89 11.68 6.15 9.43
C LEU A 89 12.27 4.72 9.30
N GLU A 90 11.47 3.68 9.51
CA GLU A 90 11.94 2.30 9.37
C GLU A 90 12.36 1.98 7.93
N ASP A 91 11.59 2.43 6.95
CA ASP A 91 11.90 2.21 5.55
C ASP A 91 13.11 3.06 5.11
N ILE A 92 13.28 4.28 5.65
CA ILE A 92 14.49 5.08 5.43
C ILE A 92 15.74 4.33 5.94
N LYS A 93 15.67 3.71 7.13
CA LYS A 93 16.78 2.90 7.66
C LYS A 93 17.07 1.68 6.80
N LYS A 94 16.05 1.02 6.25
CA LYS A 94 16.21 -0.09 5.30
C LYS A 94 16.86 0.38 4.00
N ALA A 95 16.43 1.51 3.44
CA ALA A 95 17.06 2.10 2.27
C ALA A 95 18.54 2.38 2.52
N LYS A 96 18.88 2.99 3.67
CA LYS A 96 20.27 3.21 4.07
C LYS A 96 21.09 1.91 4.09
N TRP A 97 20.55 0.85 4.69
CA TRP A 97 21.26 -0.44 4.77
C TRP A 97 21.61 -1.02 3.38
N TYR A 98 20.67 -0.96 2.42
CA TYR A 98 20.93 -1.41 1.05
C TYR A 98 21.90 -0.50 0.30
N LEU A 99 21.87 0.80 0.58
CA LEU A 99 22.81 1.76 0.01
C LEU A 99 24.23 1.51 0.55
N ASP A 100 24.38 1.30 1.86
CA ASP A 100 25.67 0.97 2.47
C ASP A 100 26.24 -0.33 1.88
N LYS A 101 25.39 -1.35 1.67
CA LYS A 101 25.80 -2.61 1.03
C LYS A 101 26.23 -2.44 -0.43
N LEU A 102 25.58 -1.53 -1.16
CA LEU A 102 25.99 -1.20 -2.52
C LEU A 102 27.35 -0.52 -2.52
N ILE A 103 27.57 0.45 -1.63
CA ILE A 103 28.87 1.14 -1.48
C ILE A 103 29.99 0.14 -1.19
N GLU A 104 29.80 -0.76 -0.20
CA GLU A 104 30.77 -1.81 0.14
C GLU A 104 31.11 -2.70 -1.08
N THR A 105 30.10 -3.03 -1.88
CA THR A 105 30.27 -3.83 -3.10
C THR A 105 31.11 -3.06 -4.13
N GLU A 106 30.81 -1.79 -4.38
CA GLU A 106 31.57 -0.96 -5.34
C GLU A 106 33.01 -0.70 -4.88
N GLU A 107 33.22 -0.46 -3.58
CA GLU A 107 34.56 -0.29 -2.99
C GLU A 107 35.42 -1.55 -3.15
N THR A 108 34.83 -2.73 -2.93
CA THR A 108 35.53 -4.01 -3.12
C THR A 108 35.91 -4.22 -4.59
N ASN A 109 35.02 -3.92 -5.53
CA ASN A 109 35.30 -4.08 -6.97
C ASN A 109 36.33 -3.08 -7.51
N ASN A 110 36.46 -1.90 -6.91
CA ASN A 110 37.43 -0.88 -7.32
C ASN A 110 38.84 -1.10 -6.72
N ALA A 111 38.99 -2.05 -5.81
CA ALA A 111 40.25 -2.39 -5.16
C ALA A 111 41.00 -3.54 -5.86
N GLU A 112 40.43 -4.10 -6.93
CA GLU A 112 41.01 -5.15 -7.80
C GLU A 112 41.49 -4.58 -9.13
#